data_AF-A0A1Q7C196-F1
#
_entry.id   AF-A0A1Q7C196-F1
#
_cell.length_a   1.000
_cell.length_b   1.000
_cell.length_c   1.000
_cell.angle_alpha   90.00
_cell.angle_beta   90.00
_cell.angle_gamma   90.00
#
_symmetry.space_group_name_H-M   'P 1'
#
loop_
_entity.id
_entity.type
_entity.pdbx_description
1 polymer ?
#
loop_
_entity_poly.entity_id
_entity_poly.type
_entity_poly.pdbx_seq_one_letter_code
_entity_poly.pdbx_strand_id
1 'polypeptide(L)'
;MNELFAEIVALLRDVTGEDAEWMAGIQPATTLDGDLMLESVELTALSAALQRRYGPGVDLAGYVAGLDIDQIIGLTVGEVAEYVAAHGIRAGEVVG
;
A
#
# COMPACT_ATOMS: atom_id res chain seq x y z
N MET A 1 1.08 -5.52 -15.73
CA MET A 1 1.28 -4.95 -14.39
C MET A 1 0.14 -3.96 -14.17
N ASN A 2 -0.64 -4.12 -13.10
CA ASN A 2 -1.83 -3.30 -12.84
C ASN A 2 -1.39 -1.86 -12.51
N GLU A 3 -2.01 -0.82 -13.09
CA GLU A 3 -1.58 0.59 -12.90
C GLU A 3 -1.54 0.98 -11.41
N LEU A 4 -2.53 0.50 -10.65
CA LEU A 4 -2.61 0.71 -9.21
C LEU A 4 -1.40 0.12 -8.46
N PHE A 5 -0.93 -1.07 -8.84
CA PHE A 5 0.24 -1.67 -8.20
C PHE A 5 1.48 -0.80 -8.39
N ALA A 6 1.70 -0.26 -9.59
CA ALA A 6 2.80 0.66 -9.85
C ALA A 6 2.69 1.95 -9.02
N GLU A 7 1.47 2.46 -8.80
CA GLU A 7 1.26 3.60 -7.91
C GLU A 7 1.55 3.28 -6.44
N ILE A 8 1.14 2.11 -5.94
CA ILE A 8 1.46 1.67 -4.57
C ILE A 8 2.98 1.54 -4.40
N VAL A 9 3.67 0.94 -5.37
CA VAL A 9 5.14 0.80 -5.35
C VAL A 9 5.84 2.16 -5.36
N ALA A 10 5.35 3.12 -6.13
CA ALA A 10 5.87 4.49 -6.11
C ALA A 10 5.67 5.17 -4.75
N LEU A 11 4.49 5.00 -4.13
CA LEU A 11 4.21 5.54 -2.80
C LEU A 11 5.08 4.88 -1.72
N LEU A 12 5.31 3.56 -1.81
CA LEU A 12 6.22 2.85 -0.93
C LEU A 12 7.62 3.45 -0.99
N ARG A 13 8.16 3.63 -2.20
CA ARG A 13 9.45 4.28 -2.41
C ARG A 13 9.51 5.68 -1.78
N ASP A 14 8.46 6.48 -1.96
CA ASP A 14 8.41 7.84 -1.43
C ASP A 14 8.39 7.87 0.11
N VAL A 15 7.79 6.89 0.78
CA VAL A 15 7.70 6.85 2.25
C VAL A 15 8.90 6.18 2.91
N THR A 16 9.52 5.19 2.26
CA THR A 16 10.73 4.51 2.77
C THR A 16 12.00 5.28 2.44
N GLY A 17 11.97 6.12 1.40
CA GLY A 17 13.14 6.84 0.91
C GLY A 17 14.10 5.95 0.11
N GLU A 18 13.65 4.78 -0.33
CA GLU A 18 14.43 3.80 -1.06
C GLU A 18 14.68 4.19 -2.53
N ASP A 19 15.65 3.52 -3.15
CA ASP A 19 16.09 3.81 -4.51
C ASP A 19 15.29 3.06 -5.58
N ALA A 20 15.51 3.45 -6.85
CA ALA A 20 14.83 2.83 -7.99
C ALA A 20 15.17 1.34 -8.17
N GLU A 21 16.33 0.89 -7.71
CA GLU A 21 16.73 -0.53 -7.75
C GLU A 21 15.89 -1.36 -6.77
N TRP A 22 15.70 -0.87 -5.55
CA TRP A 22 14.81 -1.47 -4.56
C TRP A 22 13.38 -1.56 -5.11
N MET A 23 12.90 -0.46 -5.68
CA MET A 23 11.58 -0.39 -6.31
C MET A 23 11.40 -1.41 -7.44
N ALA A 24 12.43 -1.66 -8.25
CA ALA A 24 12.38 -2.64 -9.34
C ALA A 24 12.32 -4.10 -8.85
N GLY A 25 12.75 -4.36 -7.62
CA GLY A 25 12.68 -5.68 -6.99
C GLY A 25 11.29 -6.06 -6.47
N ILE A 26 10.39 -5.10 -6.29
CA ILE A 26 9.07 -5.34 -5.67
C ILE A 26 8.15 -6.09 -6.62
N GLN A 27 7.60 -7.20 -6.13
CA GLN A 27 6.62 -8.04 -6.81
C GLN A 27 5.29 -8.04 -6.04
N PRO A 28 4.18 -8.48 -6.66
CA PRO A 28 2.89 -8.56 -5.96
C PRO A 28 2.92 -9.45 -4.71
N ALA A 29 3.77 -10.48 -4.69
CA ALA A 29 3.92 -11.39 -3.55
C ALA A 29 4.90 -10.89 -2.47
N THR A 30 5.54 -9.74 -2.68
CA THR A 30 6.47 -9.14 -1.72
C THR A 30 5.69 -8.74 -0.46
N THR A 31 6.13 -9.25 0.69
CA THR A 31 5.51 -9.02 2.00
C THR A 31 5.97 -7.70 2.62
N LEU A 32 5.07 -7.00 3.31
CA LEU A 32 5.39 -5.75 3.99
C LEU A 32 6.33 -5.98 5.18
N ASP A 33 6.09 -7.02 5.98
CA ASP A 33 6.87 -7.32 7.19
C ASP A 33 8.19 -8.06 6.87
N GLY A 34 8.14 -9.09 6.03
CA GLY A 34 9.30 -9.95 5.78
C GLY A 34 10.26 -9.39 4.72
N ASP A 35 9.74 -9.11 3.53
CA ASP A 35 10.58 -8.71 2.38
C ASP A 35 10.93 -7.22 2.43
N LEU A 36 9.97 -6.37 2.75
CA LEU A 36 10.20 -4.92 2.83
C LEU A 36 10.64 -4.46 4.22
N MET A 37 10.38 -5.25 5.26
CA MET A 37 10.62 -4.87 6.66
C MET A 37 10.07 -3.47 6.98
N LEU A 38 8.88 -3.18 6.45
CA LEU A 38 8.24 -1.88 6.53
C LEU A 38 8.01 -1.49 7.99
N GLU A 39 8.60 -0.39 8.41
CA GLU A 39 8.48 0.10 9.77
C GLU A 39 7.07 0.65 10.05
N SER A 40 6.66 0.59 11.32
CA SER A 40 5.36 1.16 11.76
C SER A 40 5.17 2.64 11.39
N VAL A 41 6.26 3.42 11.36
CA VAL A 41 6.23 4.84 10.94
C VAL A 41 5.99 4.98 9.44
N GLU A 42 6.62 4.11 8.63
CA GLU A 42 6.46 4.08 7.17
C GLU A 42 5.07 3.58 6.79
N LEU A 43 4.52 2.59 7.51
CA LEU A 43 3.15 2.15 7.35
C LEU A 43 2.14 3.29 7.61
N THR A 44 2.37 4.07 8.66
CA THR A 44 1.52 5.24 8.98
C THR A 44 1.63 6.30 7.87
N ALA A 45 2.84 6.54 7.36
CA ALA A 45 3.08 7.47 6.25
C ALA A 45 2.42 6.99 4.94
N LEU A 46 2.51 5.69 4.65
CA LEU A 46 1.86 5.05 3.51
C LEU A 46 0.34 5.18 3.61
N SER A 47 -0.24 4.84 4.76
CA SER A 47 -1.69 5.00 5.01
C SER A 47 -2.12 6.44 4.75
N ALA A 48 -1.40 7.43 5.29
CA ALA A 48 -1.72 8.84 5.06
C ALA A 48 -1.59 9.25 3.59
N ALA A 49 -0.61 8.72 2.85
CA ALA A 49 -0.45 8.99 1.42
C ALA A 49 -1.58 8.38 0.59
N LEU A 50 -2.00 7.15 0.92
CA LEU A 50 -3.12 6.48 0.27
C LEU A 50 -4.44 7.24 0.52
N GLN A 51 -4.71 7.64 1.76
CA GLN A 51 -5.90 8.43 2.09
C GLN A 51 -5.95 9.75 1.32
N ARG A 52 -4.81 10.46 1.18
CA ARG A 52 -4.76 11.71 0.40
C ARG A 52 -5.04 11.49 -1.08
N ARG A 53 -4.63 10.35 -1.65
CA ARG A 53 -4.73 10.09 -3.09
C ARG A 53 -6.02 9.41 -3.52
N TYR A 54 -6.53 8.47 -2.72
CA TYR A 54 -7.69 7.64 -3.03
C TYR A 54 -8.91 7.94 -2.16
N GLY A 55 -8.79 8.88 -1.23
CA GLY A 55 -9.86 9.35 -0.38
C GLY A 55 -9.84 8.74 1.03
N PRO A 56 -10.66 9.29 1.95
CA PRO A 56 -10.66 8.92 3.36
C PRO A 56 -11.12 7.48 3.64
N GLY A 57 -11.68 6.79 2.64
CA GLY A 57 -12.07 5.37 2.75
C GLY A 57 -10.89 4.39 2.74
N VAL A 58 -9.69 4.83 2.36
CA VAL A 58 -8.49 3.98 2.26
C VAL A 58 -7.62 4.13 3.50
N ASP A 59 -8.08 3.62 4.64
CA ASP A 59 -7.32 3.60 5.91
C ASP A 59 -6.55 2.28 6.07
N LEU A 60 -5.34 2.24 5.50
CA LEU A 60 -4.48 1.06 5.59
C LEU A 60 -4.04 0.75 7.03
N ALA A 61 -3.78 1.77 7.84
CA ALA A 61 -3.38 1.57 9.24
C ALA A 61 -4.51 0.94 10.06
N GLY A 62 -5.74 1.44 9.88
CA GLY A 62 -6.94 0.83 10.47
C GLY A 62 -7.20 -0.59 9.97
N TYR A 63 -6.97 -0.85 8.68
CA TYR A 63 -7.06 -2.18 8.10
C TYR A 63 -6.07 -3.16 8.75
N VAL A 64 -4.79 -2.80 8.82
CA VAL A 64 -3.74 -3.63 9.44
C VAL A 64 -4.01 -3.87 10.93
N ALA A 65 -4.53 -2.87 11.66
CA ALA A 65 -4.87 -3.02 13.07
C ALA A 65 -6.01 -4.02 13.33
N GLY A 66 -6.81 -4.37 12.31
CA GLY A 66 -7.87 -5.36 12.39
C GLY A 66 -7.44 -6.79 11.99
N LEU A 67 -6.19 -6.97 11.55
CA LEU A 67 -5.66 -8.26 11.12
C LEU A 67 -5.05 -9.03 12.30
N ASP A 68 -5.10 -10.37 12.23
CA ASP A 68 -4.35 -11.24 13.12
C ASP A 68 -2.84 -11.23 12.77
N ILE A 69 -1.99 -11.63 13.71
CA ILE A 69 -0.53 -11.57 13.53
C ILE A 69 -0.03 -12.34 12.30
N ASP A 70 -0.60 -13.52 12.01
CA ASP A 70 -0.24 -14.32 10.85
C ASP A 70 -0.61 -13.61 9.53
N GLN A 71 -1.71 -12.84 9.54
CA GLN A 71 -2.15 -12.06 8.39
C GLN A 71 -1.28 -10.82 8.18
N ILE A 72 -0.83 -10.18 9.26
CA ILE A 72 0.09 -9.04 9.19
C ILE A 72 1.42 -9.46 8.57
N ILE A 73 2.00 -10.57 9.07
CA ILE A 73 3.27 -11.12 8.57
C ILE A 73 3.14 -11.50 7.08
N GLY A 74 1.99 -12.05 6.70
CA GLY A 74 1.70 -12.46 5.33
C GLY A 74 1.27 -11.34 4.38
N LEU A 75 1.02 -10.12 4.87
CA LEU A 75 0.42 -9.06 4.06
C LEU A 75 1.36 -8.61 2.94
N THR A 76 0.89 -8.72 1.70
CA THR A 76 1.67 -8.42 0.50
C THR A 76 1.33 -7.07 -0.12
N VAL A 77 2.26 -6.54 -0.93
CA VAL A 77 2.02 -5.32 -1.73
C VAL A 77 0.86 -5.51 -2.71
N GLY A 78 0.67 -6.73 -3.24
CA GLY A 78 -0.48 -7.08 -4.08
C GLY A 78 -1.81 -6.92 -3.35
N GLU A 79 -1.91 -7.46 -2.13
CA GLU A 79 -3.11 -7.34 -1.29
C GLU A 79 -3.39 -5.89 -0.89
N VAL A 80 -2.36 -5.08 -0.63
CA VAL A 80 -2.53 -3.63 -0.41
C VAL A 80 -3.16 -2.98 -1.66
N ALA A 81 -2.68 -3.31 -2.85
CA ALA A 81 -3.27 -2.79 -4.08
C ALA A 81 -4.72 -3.24 -4.26
N GLU A 82 -5.07 -4.49 -3.92
CA GLU A 82 -6.45 -4.97 -3.94
C GLU A 82 -7.33 -4.25 -2.91
N TYR A 83 -6.83 -4.02 -1.70
CA TYR A 83 -7.50 -3.25 -0.67
C TYR A 83 -7.83 -1.83 -1.17
N VAL A 84 -6.86 -1.15 -1.77
CA VAL A 84 -7.06 0.19 -2.34
C VAL A 84 -8.04 0.17 -3.51
N ALA A 85 -8.01 -0.86 -4.37
CA ALA A 85 -8.96 -0.99 -5.46
C ALA A 85 -10.40 -1.15 -4.97
N ALA A 86 -10.61 -1.83 -3.84
CA ALA A 86 -11.93 -2.08 -3.28
C ALA A 86 -12.52 -0.89 -2.49
N HIS A 87 -11.67 -0.02 -1.92
CA HIS A 87 -12.10 1.05 -1.00
C HIS A 87 -11.79 2.47 -1.50
N GLY A 88 -10.95 2.60 -2.53
CA GLY A 88 -10.56 3.88 -3.10
C GLY A 88 -11.61 4.43 -4.04
N ILE A 89 -11.83 5.74 -3.97
CA ILE A 89 -12.54 6.48 -5.00
C ILE A 89 -11.46 7.03 -5.95
N ARG A 90 -11.38 6.51 -7.18
CA ARG A 90 -10.52 7.14 -8.18
C ARG A 90 -11.01 8.57 -8.38
N ALA A 91 -10.09 9.54 -8.41
CA ALA A 91 -10.38 10.96 -8.64
C ALA A 91 -10.97 11.28 -10.05
N GLY A 92 -11.53 10.29 -10.76
CA GLY A 92 -12.21 10.43 -12.05
C GLY A 92 -13.57 9.72 -12.14
N GLU A 93 -14.06 9.07 -11.08
CA GLU A 93 -15.39 8.41 -11.09
C GLU A 93 -16.42 9.28 -10.37
N VAL A 94 -16.61 10.50 -10.88
CA VAL A 94 -17.87 11.23 -10.66
C VAL A 94 -18.88 10.68 -11.67
N VAL A 95 -19.74 9.79 -11.19
CA VAL A 95 -20.96 9.40 -11.91
C VAL A 95 -21.78 10.65 -12.18
N GLY A 96 -21.89 11.01 -13.47
CA GLY A 96 -22.88 11.95 -13.98
C GLY A 96 -24.17 11.24 -14.34
#